data_AF-A0AAN8XU28-F1
#
_entry.id   AF-A0AAN8XU28-F1
#
_cell.length_a   1.000
_cell.length_b   1.000
_cell.length_c   1.000
_cell.angle_alpha   90.00
_cell.angle_beta   90.00
_cell.angle_gamma   90.00
#
_symmetry.space_group_name_H-M   'P 1'
#
loop_
_entity.id
_entity.type
_entity.pdbx_description
1 polymer ?
#
loop_
_entity_poly.entity_id
_entity_poly.type
_entity_poly.pdbx_seq_one_letter_code
_entity_poly.pdbx_strand_id
1 'polypeptide(L)'
;MSGFRSLGDDEVVEFQCKSSDKGLEATVVTGPSGTECRGSHRRPMSKKRFRKIRCYNCGEFANHLAAKCSMGPQPKRCHYCKSEDHLIADCPQRPEK
;
A
#
# COMPACT_ATOMS: atom_id res chain seq x y z
N MET A 1 10.07 -12.15 12.28
CA MET A 1 9.07 -11.12 12.62
C MET A 1 9.12 -9.95 11.64
N SER A 2 8.40 -10.07 10.52
CA SER A 2 8.18 -8.97 9.57
C SER A 2 6.78 -8.37 9.80
N GLY A 3 6.70 -7.07 10.09
CA GLY A 3 5.41 -6.38 10.27
C GLY A 3 5.37 -5.40 11.43
N PHE A 4 4.20 -4.79 11.65
CA PHE A 4 3.93 -3.92 12.80
C PHE A 4 3.85 -4.77 14.07
N ARG A 5 4.69 -4.47 15.06
CA ARG A 5 4.74 -5.18 16.35
C ARG A 5 3.74 -4.55 17.31
N SER A 6 2.73 -5.31 17.72
CA SER A 6 1.77 -4.91 18.76
C SER A 6 1.42 -6.10 19.65
N LEU A 7 0.84 -5.80 20.81
CA LEU A 7 0.17 -6.77 21.68
C LEU A 7 -1.34 -6.54 21.61
N GLY A 8 -2.12 -7.61 21.70
CA GLY A 8 -3.56 -7.54 21.88
C GLY A 8 -3.95 -7.23 23.33
N ASP A 9 -5.16 -6.68 23.51
CA ASP A 9 -5.78 -6.57 24.82
C ASP A 9 -5.96 -7.98 25.41
N ASP A 10 -5.59 -8.15 26.68
CA ASP A 10 -5.62 -9.43 27.42
C ASP A 10 -4.84 -10.59 26.77
N GLU A 11 -3.88 -10.28 25.89
CA GLU A 11 -3.02 -11.29 25.28
C GLU A 11 -2.04 -11.88 26.30
N VAL A 12 -2.11 -13.21 26.50
CA VAL A 12 -1.16 -13.91 27.37
C VAL A 12 0.20 -13.98 26.69
N VAL A 13 1.23 -13.51 27.41
CA VAL A 13 2.62 -13.45 26.93
C VAL A 13 3.59 -13.93 28.00
N GLU A 14 4.75 -14.39 27.54
CA GLU A 14 5.95 -14.60 28.35
C GLU A 14 6.91 -13.44 28.09
N PHE A 15 7.58 -12.94 29.14
CA PHE A 15 8.52 -11.85 28.99
C PHE A 15 9.69 -11.92 29.96
N GLN A 16 10.83 -11.37 29.54
CA GLN A 16 11.98 -11.15 30.41
C GLN A 16 11.96 -9.71 30.93
N CYS A 17 11.98 -9.52 32.25
CA CYS A 17 12.01 -8.20 32.87
C CYS A 17 13.42 -7.77 33.32
N LYS A 18 13.67 -6.46 33.32
CA LYS A 18 14.84 -5.82 33.94
C LYS A 18 14.41 -4.57 34.71
N SER A 19 15.14 -4.23 35.78
CA SER A 19 14.95 -2.97 36.50
C SER A 19 15.53 -1.80 35.69
N SER A 20 14.72 -0.77 35.52
CA SER A 20 15.04 0.51 34.88
C SER A 20 14.74 1.65 35.86
N ASP A 21 15.19 2.86 35.54
CA ASP A 21 14.91 4.08 36.32
C ASP A 21 13.40 4.36 36.45
N LYS A 22 12.58 3.76 35.57
CA LYS A 22 11.12 3.89 35.54
C LYS A 22 10.38 2.67 36.11
N GLY A 23 11.09 1.71 36.71
CA GLY A 23 10.52 0.47 37.25
C GLY A 23 10.88 -0.77 36.43
N LEU A 24 10.04 -1.81 36.50
CA LEU A 24 10.28 -3.06 35.77
C LEU A 24 9.89 -2.90 34.29
N GLU A 25 10.85 -3.14 33.41
CA GLU A 25 10.66 -3.07 31.97
C GLU A 25 10.83 -4.45 31.33
N ALA A 26 9.89 -4.81 30.46
CA ALA A 26 9.99 -6.02 29.64
C ALA A 26 10.95 -5.79 28.47
N THR A 27 11.96 -6.63 28.36
CA THR A 27 13.03 -6.53 27.34
C THR A 27 12.80 -7.43 26.13
N VAL A 28 12.24 -8.62 26.37
CA VAL A 28 11.86 -9.59 25.34
C VAL A 28 10.45 -10.06 25.68
N VAL A 29 9.56 -10.03 24.70
CA VAL A 29 8.16 -10.45 24.84
C VAL A 29 7.84 -11.47 23.74
N THR A 30 7.31 -12.61 24.14
CA THR A 30 6.88 -13.71 23.26
C THR A 30 5.50 -14.21 23.68
N GLY A 31 4.83 -14.98 22.81
CA GLY A 31 3.67 -15.75 23.22
C GLY A 31 4.06 -16.91 24.15
N PRO A 32 3.09 -17.63 24.71
CA PRO A 32 3.33 -18.80 25.56
C PRO A 32 4.23 -19.81 24.86
N SER A 33 5.17 -20.40 25.59
CA SER A 33 6.14 -21.35 25.05
C SER A 33 7.00 -20.79 23.89
N GLY A 34 7.26 -19.48 23.89
CA GLY A 34 8.10 -18.84 22.86
C GLY A 34 7.43 -18.65 21.48
N THR A 35 6.10 -18.76 21.40
CA THR A 35 5.36 -18.54 20.15
C THR A 35 5.35 -17.06 19.72
N GLU A 36 4.94 -16.78 18.48
CA GLU A 36 4.78 -15.39 18.03
C GLU A 36 3.57 -14.71 18.70
N CYS A 37 3.72 -13.44 19.07
CA CYS A 37 2.60 -12.64 19.58
C CYS A 37 1.53 -12.45 18.49
N ARG A 38 0.26 -12.60 18.86
CA ARG A 38 -0.90 -12.40 18.00
C ARG A 38 -1.05 -10.93 17.57
N GLY A 39 -0.89 -10.03 18.53
CA GLY A 39 -1.03 -8.59 18.32
C GLY A 39 -2.47 -8.11 18.19
N SER A 40 -2.62 -6.79 18.15
CA SER A 40 -3.92 -6.12 18.19
C SER A 40 -4.77 -6.32 16.93
N HIS A 41 -6.09 -6.39 17.11
CA HIS A 41 -7.06 -6.37 16.00
C HIS A 41 -7.08 -5.02 15.27
N ARG A 42 -6.70 -3.94 15.95
CA ARG A 42 -6.61 -2.59 15.37
C ARG A 42 -5.30 -2.44 14.60
N ARG A 43 -5.32 -2.87 13.34
CA ARG A 43 -4.24 -2.58 12.41
C ARG A 43 -4.44 -1.18 11.81
N PRO A 44 -3.45 -0.27 11.87
CA PRO A 44 -3.54 0.99 11.14
C PRO A 44 -3.65 0.66 9.65
N MET A 45 -4.87 0.79 9.12
CA MET A 45 -5.11 0.68 7.68
C MET A 45 -4.24 1.74 7.02
N SER A 46 -3.30 1.32 6.18
CA SER A 46 -2.56 2.25 5.35
C SER A 46 -3.58 3.09 4.61
N LYS A 47 -3.68 4.40 4.92
CA LYS A 47 -4.56 5.32 4.20
C LYS A 47 -4.33 5.05 2.72
N LYS A 48 -5.37 4.61 2.00
CA LYS A 48 -5.31 4.43 0.54
C LYS A 48 -4.88 5.78 -0.01
N ARG A 49 -3.58 5.91 -0.31
CA ARG A 49 -3.08 7.08 -1.03
C ARG A 49 -3.79 7.00 -2.36
N PHE A 50 -4.73 7.90 -2.59
CA PHE A 50 -5.30 8.13 -3.90
C PHE A 50 -4.14 8.55 -4.79
N ARG A 51 -3.49 7.57 -5.42
CA ARG A 51 -2.42 7.83 -6.37
C ARG A 51 -3.11 8.47 -7.56
N LYS A 52 -2.70 9.69 -7.88
CA LYS A 52 -3.13 10.38 -9.10
C LYS A 52 -2.65 9.51 -10.27
N ILE A 53 -3.59 8.83 -10.93
CA ILE A 53 -3.32 7.95 -12.06
C ILE A 53 -3.76 8.65 -13.34
N ARG A 54 -3.09 8.38 -14.45
CA ARG A 54 -3.55 8.87 -15.75
C ARG A 54 -4.72 8.00 -16.21
N CYS A 55 -5.88 8.61 -16.43
CA CYS A 55 -7.04 7.91 -16.96
C CYS A 55 -6.83 7.58 -18.44
N TYR A 56 -7.04 6.32 -18.84
CA TYR A 56 -6.84 5.87 -20.23
C TYR A 56 -7.89 6.40 -21.23
N ASN A 57 -9.01 6.95 -20.74
CA ASN A 57 -10.05 7.56 -21.58
C ASN A 57 -9.75 9.06 -21.82
N CYS A 58 -9.75 9.85 -20.74
CA CYS A 58 -9.55 11.30 -20.84
C CYS A 58 -8.09 11.75 -20.96
N GLY A 59 -7.12 10.90 -20.61
CA GLY A 59 -5.70 11.25 -20.61
C GLY A 59 -5.25 12.12 -19.43
N GLU A 60 -6.17 12.54 -18.56
CA GLU A 60 -5.88 13.39 -17.42
C GLU A 60 -5.41 12.60 -16.20
N PHE A 61 -4.57 13.25 -15.41
CA PHE A 61 -4.19 12.75 -14.10
C PHE A 61 -5.36 12.94 -13.12
N ALA A 62 -6.04 11.85 -12.79
CA ALA A 62 -7.26 11.86 -12.01
C ALA A 62 -7.25 10.76 -10.93
N ASN A 63 -8.28 10.78 -10.08
CA ASN A 63 -8.56 9.73 -9.11
C ASN A 63 -9.49 8.63 -9.68
N HIS A 64 -9.60 8.53 -11.01
CA HIS A 64 -10.46 7.56 -11.70
C HIS A 64 -9.73 6.87 -12.85
N LEU A 65 -10.21 5.68 -13.22
CA LEU A 65 -9.80 4.94 -14.42
C LEU A 65 -10.84 5.14 -15.53
N ALA A 66 -10.52 4.69 -16.76
CA ALA A 66 -11.41 4.78 -17.92
C ALA A 66 -12.84 4.27 -17.64
N ALA A 67 -12.98 3.18 -16.88
CA ALA A 67 -14.27 2.62 -16.49
C ALA A 67 -15.15 3.54 -15.62
N LYS A 68 -14.55 4.53 -14.95
CA LYS A 68 -15.23 5.52 -14.10
C LYS A 68 -15.03 6.95 -14.62
N CYS A 69 -14.66 7.09 -15.90
CA CYS A 69 -14.47 8.40 -16.50
C CYS A 69 -15.85 9.01 -16.80
N SER A 70 -16.05 10.27 -16.41
CA SER A 70 -17.30 11.00 -16.65
C SER A 70 -17.51 11.38 -18.12
N MET A 71 -16.42 11.42 -18.90
CA MET A 71 -16.51 11.59 -20.35
C MET A 71 -16.92 10.27 -21.01
N GLY A 72 -17.74 10.35 -22.05
CA GLY A 72 -18.08 9.19 -22.88
C GLY A 72 -16.84 8.53 -23.48
N PRO A 73 -16.97 7.33 -24.09
CA PRO A 73 -15.87 6.61 -24.70
C PRO A 73 -15.13 7.50 -25.71
N GLN A 74 -13.87 7.79 -25.43
CA GLN A 74 -12.99 8.53 -26.33
C GLN A 74 -12.26 7.57 -27.27
N PRO A 75 -11.86 8.02 -28.47
CA PRO A 75 -10.99 7.26 -29.34
C PRO A 75 -9.71 6.85 -28.62
N LYS A 76 -9.23 5.64 -28.91
CA LYS A 76 -7.97 5.15 -28.37
C LYS A 76 -6.84 5.95 -29.02
N ARG A 77 -5.90 6.38 -28.19
CA ARG A 77 -4.73 7.15 -28.60
C ARG A 77 -3.49 6.64 -27.92
N CYS A 78 -2.34 6.85 -28.54
CA CYS A 78 -1.05 6.55 -27.97
C CYS A 78 -0.87 7.24 -26.61
N HIS A 79 -0.58 6.47 -25.56
CA HIS A 79 -0.38 7.02 -24.22
C HIS A 79 0.93 7.81 -24.04
N TYR A 80 1.81 7.77 -25.05
CA TYR A 80 3.06 8.52 -25.10
C TYR A 80 2.90 9.83 -25.89
N CYS A 81 2.69 9.76 -27.22
CA CYS A 81 2.65 10.93 -28.11
C CYS A 81 1.24 11.50 -28.37
N LYS A 82 0.18 10.85 -27.86
CA LYS A 82 -1.24 11.25 -28.03
C LYS A 82 -1.82 11.18 -29.45
N SER A 83 -1.09 10.63 -30.43
CA SER A 83 -1.65 10.34 -31.77
C SER A 83 -2.74 9.27 -31.70
N GLU A 84 -3.74 9.39 -32.57
CA GLU A 84 -4.86 8.44 -32.71
C GLU A 84 -4.55 7.32 -33.73
N ASP A 85 -3.46 7.46 -34.49
CA ASP A 85 -3.08 6.52 -35.56
C ASP A 85 -2.50 5.21 -35.03
N HIS A 86 -1.93 5.21 -33.82
CA HIS A 86 -1.24 4.06 -33.24
C HIS A 86 -1.40 3.99 -31.72
N LEU A 87 -1.10 2.82 -31.14
CA LEU A 87 -1.02 2.61 -29.70
C LEU A 87 0.43 2.73 -29.21
N ILE A 88 0.63 2.78 -27.89
CA ILE A 88 1.98 2.90 -27.30
C ILE A 88 2.91 1.72 -27.68
N ALA A 89 2.37 0.59 -28.10
CA ALA A 89 3.14 -0.55 -28.58
C ALA A 89 3.91 -0.19 -29.88
N ASP A 90 3.26 0.52 -30.78
CA ASP A 90 3.76 0.85 -32.12
C ASP A 90 4.22 2.31 -32.23
N CYS A 91 4.46 2.97 -31.09
CA CYS A 91 4.78 4.40 -31.10
C CYS A 91 6.21 4.65 -31.57
N PRO A 92 6.42 5.36 -32.68
CA PRO A 92 7.76 5.61 -33.23
C PRO A 92 8.60 6.54 -32.35
N GLN A 93 7.95 7.29 -31.44
CA GLN A 93 8.60 8.18 -30.50
C GLN A 93 8.88 7.53 -29.14
N ARG A 94 8.49 6.26 -28.96
CA ARG A 94 8.70 5.58 -27.68
C ARG A 94 10.20 5.33 -27.48
N PRO A 95 10.80 5.82 -26.37
CA PRO A 95 12.17 5.43 -26.04
C PRO A 95 12.20 3.93 -25.74
N GLU A 96 13.07 3.20 -26.42
CA GLU A 96 13.45 1.85 -26.00
C GLU A 96 14.03 1.94 -24.58
N LYS A 97 13.54 1.09 -23.69
CA LYS A 97 13.84 1.14 -22.26
C LYS A 97 14.74 -0.03 -21.89
#